data_AF-A0A2I0JVF9-F1
#
_entry.id   AF-A0A2I0JVF9-F1
#
_cell.length_a   1.000
_cell.length_b   1.000
_cell.length_c   1.000
_cell.angle_alpha   90.00
_cell.angle_beta   90.00
_cell.angle_gamma   90.00
#
_symmetry.space_group_name_H-M   'P 1'
#
loop_
_entity.id
_entity.type
_entity.pdbx_description
1 polymer ?
#
loop_
_entity_poly.entity_id
_entity_poly.type
_entity_poly.pdbx_seq_one_letter_code
_entity_poly.pdbx_strand_id
1 'polypeptide(L)'
;MGVPFPKSQPMRIYSSLWNADDWATRGGLIKTDWSNAPFTASYRNFNADKSCVWSSSASASSCASSSGTSSSTENPWLSEELDTSNQERLKWVQKNYMIYNYCSDLKRFPQGLPPECNMA
;
A
#
# COMPACT_ATOMS: atom_id res chain seq x y z
N MET A 1 11.63 12.34 12.00
CA MET A 1 10.41 11.84 12.68
C MET A 1 10.55 10.34 12.88
N GLY A 2 10.42 9.85 14.11
CA GLY A 2 10.65 8.44 14.47
C GLY A 2 9.54 7.46 14.07
N VAL A 3 8.81 7.74 12.98
CA VAL A 3 7.74 6.86 12.48
C VAL A 3 8.39 5.70 11.72
N PRO A 4 8.13 4.43 12.10
CA PRO A 4 8.66 3.29 11.38
C PRO A 4 8.17 3.27 9.92
N PHE A 5 9.07 2.93 8.99
CA PHE A 5 8.77 2.81 7.57
C PHE A 5 9.30 1.46 7.05
N PRO A 6 8.56 0.74 6.17
CA PRO A 6 8.98 -0.55 5.63
C PRO A 6 10.14 -0.38 4.63
N LYS A 7 11.35 -0.11 5.14
CA LYS A 7 12.55 0.19 4.35
C LYS A 7 13.43 -1.03 4.12
N SER A 8 13.59 -1.88 5.13
CA SER A 8 14.66 -2.89 5.19
C SER A 8 14.16 -4.33 5.30
N GLN A 9 12.84 -4.54 5.21
CA GLN A 9 12.22 -5.87 5.31
C GLN A 9 11.70 -6.26 3.93
N PRO A 10 12.28 -7.28 3.25
CA PRO A 10 11.77 -7.77 1.98
C PRO A 10 10.31 -8.24 2.09
N MET A 11 9.49 -7.92 1.10
CA MET A 11 8.06 -8.25 1.08
C MET A 11 7.73 -9.22 -0.06
N ARG A 12 6.55 -9.85 0.04
CA ARG A 12 5.95 -10.69 -1.01
C ARG A 12 4.60 -10.13 -1.40
N ILE A 13 4.21 -10.34 -2.65
CA ILE A 13 2.87 -10.00 -3.15
C ILE A 13 1.94 -11.17 -2.81
N TYR A 14 0.78 -10.86 -2.24
CA TYR A 14 -0.27 -11.82 -1.92
C TYR A 14 -1.59 -11.39 -2.54
N SER A 15 -2.42 -12.35 -2.94
CA SER A 15 -3.80 -12.12 -3.36
C SER A 15 -4.68 -13.23 -2.77
N SER A 16 -5.83 -12.86 -2.21
CA SER A 16 -6.77 -13.80 -1.60
C SER A 16 -8.20 -13.32 -1.72
N LEU A 17 -9.13 -14.26 -1.81
CA LEU A 17 -10.56 -14.05 -1.60
C LEU A 17 -10.96 -14.88 -0.39
N TRP A 18 -11.51 -14.23 0.64
CA TRP A 18 -11.83 -14.87 1.91
C TRP A 18 -13.02 -14.19 2.60
N ASN A 19 -13.71 -14.91 3.49
CA ASN A 19 -14.81 -14.36 4.29
C ASN A 19 -14.25 -13.58 5.50
N ALA A 20 -14.71 -12.34 5.66
CA ALA A 20 -14.34 -11.45 6.75
C ALA A 20 -15.59 -10.84 7.43
N ASP A 21 -16.55 -11.70 7.77
CA ASP A 21 -17.88 -11.33 8.26
C ASP A 21 -17.87 -10.43 9.51
N ASP A 22 -16.82 -10.47 10.30
CA ASP A 22 -16.74 -9.70 11.55
C ASP A 22 -16.50 -8.21 11.33
N TRP A 23 -16.09 -7.77 10.14
CA TRP A 23 -15.76 -6.36 9.90
C TRP A 23 -16.00 -5.84 8.48
N ALA A 24 -16.05 -6.69 7.46
CA ALA A 24 -15.98 -6.24 6.06
C ALA A 24 -17.17 -5.38 5.59
N THR A 25 -18.41 -5.81 5.85
CA THR A 25 -19.61 -5.12 5.35
C THR A 25 -20.37 -4.43 6.47
N ARG A 26 -20.52 -3.10 6.36
CA ARG A 26 -21.12 -2.24 7.40
C ARG A 26 -20.50 -2.46 8.79
N GLY A 27 -19.18 -2.63 8.86
CA GLY A 27 -18.48 -2.91 10.12
C GLY A 27 -18.85 -4.26 10.74
N GLY A 28 -19.22 -5.25 9.92
CA GLY A 28 -19.58 -6.60 10.36
C GLY A 28 -21.06 -6.85 10.61
N LEU A 29 -21.92 -5.85 10.36
CA LEU A 29 -23.38 -5.97 10.54
C LEU A 29 -24.07 -6.82 9.47
N ILE A 30 -23.51 -6.90 8.27
CA ILE A 30 -24.02 -7.75 7.19
C ILE A 30 -23.08 -8.95 7.05
N LYS A 31 -23.64 -10.15 7.15
CA LYS A 31 -22.93 -11.43 7.04
C LYS A 31 -23.05 -11.99 5.63
N THR A 32 -22.10 -12.83 5.25
CA THR A 32 -22.08 -13.50 3.94
C THR A 32 -23.28 -14.41 3.79
N ASP A 33 -24.08 -14.17 2.76
CA ASP A 33 -25.13 -15.10 2.33
C ASP A 33 -24.53 -16.16 1.40
N TRP A 34 -24.17 -17.30 1.99
CA TRP A 34 -23.54 -18.43 1.31
C TRP A 34 -24.43 -19.11 0.27
N SER A 35 -25.74 -18.83 0.23
CA SER A 35 -26.60 -19.32 -0.85
C SER A 35 -26.24 -18.72 -2.21
N ASN A 36 -25.54 -17.57 -2.24
CA ASN A 36 -25.06 -16.91 -3.45
C ASN A 36 -23.67 -17.41 -3.91
N ALA A 37 -23.12 -18.44 -3.29
CA ALA A 37 -21.86 -19.03 -3.71
C ALA A 37 -21.98 -19.70 -5.10
N PRO A 38 -20.89 -19.76 -5.90
CA PRO A 38 -19.51 -19.39 -5.55
C PRO A 38 -19.21 -17.89 -5.74
N PHE A 39 -18.48 -17.32 -4.79
CA PHE A 39 -17.88 -15.98 -4.92
C PHE A 39 -16.60 -16.09 -5.73
N THR A 40 -16.53 -15.39 -6.88
CA THR A 40 -15.41 -15.53 -7.83
C THR A 40 -14.72 -14.19 -8.04
N ALA A 41 -13.40 -14.14 -7.84
CA ALA A 41 -12.54 -13.02 -8.20
C ALA A 41 -11.61 -13.44 -9.34
N SER A 42 -11.51 -12.62 -10.39
CA SER A 42 -10.68 -12.88 -11.57
C SER A 42 -9.54 -11.87 -11.64
N TYR A 43 -8.32 -12.35 -11.85
CA TYR A 43 -7.10 -11.54 -11.91
C TYR A 43 -6.38 -11.78 -13.25
N ARG A 44 -5.79 -10.73 -13.81
CA ARG A 44 -4.99 -10.78 -15.05
C ARG A 44 -3.90 -9.71 -15.01
N ASN A 45 -2.98 -9.77 -15.98
CA ASN A 45 -1.92 -8.77 -16.17
C ASN A 45 -0.99 -8.62 -14.94
N PHE A 46 -0.55 -9.73 -14.36
CA PHE A 46 0.47 -9.71 -13.31
C PHE A 46 1.76 -9.12 -13.88
N ASN A 47 2.17 -7.96 -13.36
CA ASN A 47 3.39 -7.26 -13.78
C ASN A 47 4.25 -6.96 -12.55
N ALA A 48 5.48 -7.47 -12.57
CA ALA A 48 6.50 -7.21 -11.56
C ALA A 48 7.85 -6.82 -12.20
N ASP A 49 7.83 -6.33 -13.44
CA ASP A 49 9.04 -6.15 -14.27
C ASP A 49 9.97 -5.08 -13.71
N LYS A 50 9.41 -4.08 -13.02
CA LYS A 50 10.16 -2.99 -12.37
C LYS A 50 10.39 -3.21 -10.86
N SER A 51 10.12 -4.42 -10.35
CA SER A 51 10.28 -4.71 -8.92
C SER A 51 11.73 -4.99 -8.56
N CYS A 52 12.11 -4.68 -7.32
CA CYS A 52 13.37 -5.11 -6.76
C CYS A 52 13.24 -6.45 -6.04
N VAL A 53 14.05 -7.41 -6.44
CA VAL A 53 14.04 -8.77 -5.88
C VAL A 53 15.16 -8.88 -4.85
N TRP A 54 14.81 -9.36 -3.66
CA TRP A 54 15.79 -9.71 -2.63
C TRP A 54 16.24 -11.16 -2.81
N SER A 55 17.55 -11.38 -2.77
CA SER A 55 18.16 -12.70 -2.88
C SER A 55 18.79 -13.12 -1.56
N SER A 56 18.36 -14.27 -1.03
CA SER A 56 18.96 -14.87 0.17
C SER A 56 20.38 -15.33 -0.06
N SER A 57 20.72 -15.82 -1.27
CA SER A 57 22.06 -16.31 -1.59
C SER A 57 23.08 -15.17 -1.67
N ALA A 58 22.65 -13.99 -2.10
CA ALA A 58 23.49 -12.79 -2.12
C ALA A 58 23.40 -11.96 -0.84
N SER A 59 22.44 -12.27 0.05
CA SER A 59 22.04 -11.41 1.17
C SER A 59 21.83 -9.94 0.76
N ALA A 60 21.35 -9.72 -0.47
CA ALA A 60 21.33 -8.42 -1.12
C ALA A 60 20.05 -8.22 -1.92
N SER A 61 19.67 -6.95 -2.10
CA SER A 61 18.55 -6.53 -2.95
C SER A 61 19.07 -6.06 -4.31
N SER A 62 18.29 -6.28 -5.38
CA SER A 62 18.54 -5.64 -6.67
C SER A 62 18.25 -4.13 -6.65
N CYS A 63 17.64 -3.61 -5.59
CA CYS A 63 17.59 -2.18 -5.27
C CYS A 63 18.95 -1.71 -4.74
N ALA A 64 19.95 -1.58 -5.60
CA ALA A 64 21.20 -0.91 -5.27
C ALA A 64 21.11 0.59 -5.62
N SER A 65 21.45 1.46 -4.67
CA SER A 65 21.80 2.85 -4.97
C SER A 65 23.30 2.87 -5.31
N SER A 66 23.66 2.69 -6.58
CA SER A 66 25.09 2.69 -6.96
C SER A 66 25.63 4.12 -6.98
N SER A 67 26.26 4.57 -5.88
CA SER A 67 27.32 5.58 -5.95
C SER A 67 28.59 4.89 -6.46
N GLY A 68 28.79 4.94 -7.78
CA GLY A 68 30.05 4.54 -8.42
C GLY A 68 29.97 3.28 -9.27
N THR A 69 30.22 3.49 -10.57
CA THR A 69 30.78 2.54 -11.54
C THR A 69 29.93 1.33 -11.95
N SER A 70 29.33 1.49 -13.15
CA SER A 70 28.95 0.49 -14.16
C SER A 70 27.94 -0.60 -13.80
N SER A 71 26.76 -0.44 -14.43
CA SER A 71 25.72 -1.43 -14.76
C SER A 71 24.96 -2.10 -13.61
N SER A 72 23.80 -1.52 -13.25
CA SER A 72 22.48 -2.18 -13.41
C SER A 72 21.36 -1.37 -12.78
N THR A 73 20.43 -0.88 -13.62
CA THR A 73 19.07 -0.38 -13.28
C THR A 73 18.98 0.73 -12.23
N GLU A 74 19.04 1.99 -12.67
CA GLU A 74 18.37 3.07 -11.93
C GLU A 74 16.90 2.65 -11.75
N ASN A 75 16.42 2.64 -10.51
CA ASN A 75 15.03 2.42 -10.16
C ASN A 75 14.38 3.79 -9.91
N PRO A 76 14.09 4.61 -10.94
CA PRO A 76 13.62 5.98 -10.77
C PRO A 76 12.31 6.06 -9.98
N TRP A 77 11.51 4.98 -10.00
CA TRP A 77 10.29 4.84 -9.22
C TRP A 77 10.53 4.86 -7.70
N LEU A 78 11.73 4.49 -7.22
CA LEU A 78 12.04 4.42 -5.79
C LEU A 78 12.16 5.82 -5.16
N SER A 79 12.50 6.82 -5.96
CA SER A 79 12.58 8.24 -5.58
C SER A 79 11.46 9.07 -6.21
N GLU A 80 10.41 8.42 -6.71
CA GLU A 80 9.30 9.11 -7.37
C GLU A 80 8.44 9.83 -6.32
N GLU A 81 8.12 11.09 -6.62
CA GLU A 81 7.19 11.91 -5.84
C GLU A 81 6.00 12.25 -6.73
N LEU A 82 4.82 12.45 -6.11
CA LEU A 82 3.64 12.87 -6.84
C LEU A 82 3.84 14.30 -7.35
N ASP A 83 3.71 14.50 -8.66
CA ASP A 83 3.61 15.83 -9.25
C ASP A 83 2.31 16.55 -8.82
N THR A 84 2.22 17.85 -9.14
CA THR A 84 1.09 18.69 -8.76
C THR A 84 -0.26 18.16 -9.27
N SER A 85 -0.28 17.63 -10.50
CA SER A 85 -1.50 17.10 -11.12
C SER A 85 -1.99 15.84 -10.41
N ASN A 86 -1.08 14.94 -10.04
CA ASN A 86 -1.41 13.73 -9.29
C ASN A 86 -1.82 14.05 -7.85
N GLN A 87 -1.21 15.07 -7.22
CA GLN A 87 -1.63 15.55 -5.90
C GLN A 87 -3.05 16.13 -5.92
N GLU A 88 -3.39 16.94 -6.93
CA GLU A 88 -4.76 17.46 -7.10
C GLU A 88 -5.78 16.35 -7.31
N ARG A 89 -5.42 15.35 -8.12
CA ARG A 89 -6.26 14.17 -8.33
C ARG A 89 -6.47 13.38 -7.03
N LEU A 90 -5.42 13.18 -6.24
CA LEU A 90 -5.51 12.54 -4.92
C LEU A 90 -6.46 13.32 -4.00
N LYS A 91 -6.30 14.64 -3.92
CA LYS A 91 -7.17 15.53 -3.12
C LYS A 91 -8.63 15.45 -3.58
N TRP A 92 -8.87 15.38 -4.89
CA TRP A 92 -10.22 15.23 -5.43
C TRP A 92 -10.84 13.88 -5.06
N VAL A 93 -10.10 12.78 -5.14
CA VAL A 93 -10.58 11.45 -4.70
C VAL A 93 -10.87 11.45 -3.21
N GLN A 94 -9.96 11.99 -2.40
CA GLN A 94 -10.14 12.12 -0.95
C GLN A 94 -11.39 12.95 -0.60
N LYS A 95 -11.65 14.06 -1.32
CA LYS A 95 -12.82 14.91 -1.08
C LYS A 95 -14.14 14.25 -1.47
N ASN A 96 -14.17 13.48 -2.56
CA ASN A 96 -15.43 13.03 -3.16
C ASN A 96 -15.79 11.56 -2.86
N TYR A 97 -14.81 10.70 -2.53
CA TYR A 97 -15.03 9.25 -2.42
C TYR A 97 -14.52 8.62 -1.13
N MET A 98 -13.75 9.32 -0.31
CA MET A 98 -13.20 8.77 0.94
C MET A 98 -14.26 8.76 2.05
N ILE A 99 -14.61 7.57 2.52
CA ILE A 99 -15.63 7.38 3.57
C ILE A 99 -15.04 7.18 4.98
N TYR A 100 -13.74 6.90 5.08
CA TYR A 100 -13.01 6.74 6.34
C TYR A 100 -11.56 7.19 6.16
N ASN A 101 -11.02 7.90 7.15
CA ASN A 101 -9.63 8.31 7.20
C ASN A 101 -9.13 8.30 8.64
N TYR A 102 -8.11 7.48 8.93
CA TYR A 102 -7.53 7.36 10.26
C TYR A 102 -6.85 8.66 10.72
N CYS A 103 -6.35 9.49 9.80
CA CYS A 103 -5.75 10.79 10.08
C CYS A 103 -6.76 11.84 10.59
N SER A 104 -8.07 11.58 10.49
CA SER A 104 -9.12 12.45 11.03
C SER A 104 -9.94 11.79 12.14
N ASP A 105 -9.56 10.57 12.54
CA ASP A 105 -10.29 9.78 13.53
C ASP A 105 -9.84 10.11 14.96
N LEU A 106 -10.37 11.21 15.49
CA LEU A 106 -10.10 11.66 16.86
C LEU A 106 -10.61 10.69 17.94
N LYS A 107 -11.57 9.82 17.61
CA LYS A 107 -12.05 8.80 18.56
C LYS A 107 -11.01 7.70 18.72
N ARG A 108 -10.38 7.28 17.62
CA ARG A 108 -9.31 6.29 17.63
C ARG A 108 -8.01 6.85 18.18
N PHE A 109 -7.73 8.13 17.91
CA PHE A 109 -6.50 8.82 18.32
C PHE A 109 -6.79 10.03 19.24
N PRO A 110 -7.28 9.79 20.48
CA PRO A 110 -7.68 10.87 21.38
C PRO A 110 -6.48 11.69 21.92
N GLN A 111 -5.27 11.14 21.87
CA GLN A 111 -4.05 11.79 22.40
C GLN A 111 -3.27 12.58 21.35
N GLY A 112 -3.81 12.71 20.14
CA GLY A 112 -3.15 13.37 19.02
C GLY A 112 -3.08 12.46 17.80
N LEU A 113 -3.17 13.08 16.64
CA LEU A 113 -3.18 12.38 15.36
C LEU A 113 -1.79 11.84 15.01
N PRO A 114 -1.71 10.75 14.21
CA PRO A 114 -0.44 10.19 13.79
C PRO A 114 0.47 11.21 13.07
N PRO A 115 1.78 11.27 13.39
CA PRO A 115 2.67 12.33 12.88
C PRO A 115 2.78 12.39 11.36
N GLU A 116 2.60 11.26 10.67
CA GLU A 116 2.66 11.17 9.22
C GLU A 116 1.51 11.88 8.50
N CYS A 117 0.40 12.15 9.21
CA CYS A 117 -0.80 12.74 8.64
C CYS A 117 -0.65 14.22 8.24
N ASN A 118 0.37 14.91 8.75
CA ASN A 118 0.64 16.32 8.46
C ASN A 118 1.72 16.52 7.38
N MET A 119 2.10 15.46 6.66
CA MET A 119 3.14 15.50 5.62
C MET A 119 2.57 15.67 4.20
N ALA A 120 1.33 16.15 4.07
CA ALA A 120 0.61 16.32 2.80
C ALA A 120 0.45 17.79 2.39
#